data_AF-A0AAX4Y370-F1
#
_entry.id   AF-A0AAX4Y370-F1
#
_cell.length_a   1.000
_cell.length_b   1.000
_cell.length_c   1.000
_cell.angle_alpha   90.00
_cell.angle_beta   90.00
_cell.angle_gamma   90.00
#
_symmetry.space_group_name_H-M   'P 1'
#
loop_
_entity.id
_entity.type
_entity.pdbx_description
1 polymer ?
#
loop_
_entity_poly.entity_id
_entity_poly.type
_entity_poly.pdbx_seq_one_letter_code
_entity_poly.pdbx_strand_id
1 'polypeptide(L)'
;MSTGTIVVTSVGGSKIEIPAGALEFDSMQVNEVAHLFGDTAKPSCNIIINFAYDNKSSDEKLKDSLNTYFLSACFGDKYMTLKPEEAVKLYKEN
;
A
#
# COMPACT_ATOMS: atom_id res chain seq x y z
N MET A 1 8.95 14.08 -11.94
CA MET A 1 7.98 13.44 -11.01
C MET A 1 8.65 12.18 -10.51
N SER A 2 9.16 12.20 -9.28
CA SER A 2 9.96 11.09 -8.74
C SER A 2 9.00 10.06 -8.14
N THR A 3 8.68 9.01 -8.89
CA THR A 3 7.90 7.87 -8.37
C THR A 3 8.83 7.08 -7.46
N GLY A 4 8.70 7.28 -6.14
CA GLY A 4 9.39 6.48 -5.14
C GLY A 4 8.74 5.11 -5.07
N THR A 5 9.33 4.11 -5.73
CA THR A 5 8.91 2.71 -5.57
C THR A 5 9.57 2.17 -4.30
N ILE A 6 8.82 2.10 -3.19
CA ILE A 6 9.23 1.33 -2.03
C ILE A 6 8.91 -0.14 -2.33
N VAL A 7 9.90 -0.87 -2.82
CA VAL A 7 9.81 -2.32 -3.05
C VAL A 7 10.16 -3.01 -1.73
N VAL A 8 9.14 -3.42 -0.96
CA VAL A 8 9.35 -4.40 0.12
C VAL A 8 9.32 -5.79 -0.51
N THR A 9 10.42 -6.17 -1.17
CA THR A 9 10.61 -7.58 -1.55
C THR A 9 11.03 -8.34 -0.31
N SER A 10 10.10 -9.11 0.27
CA SER A 10 10.48 -10.31 1.01
C SER A 10 11.09 -11.29 0.00
N VAL A 11 12.39 -11.15 -0.26
CA VAL A 11 13.15 -12.14 -1.00
C VAL A 11 13.42 -13.30 -0.06
N GLY A 12 12.80 -14.45 -0.35
CA GLY A 12 13.32 -15.72 0.10
C GLY A 12 14.76 -15.85 -0.38
N GLY A 13 15.72 -15.68 0.52
CA GLY A 13 17.15 -15.78 0.21
C GLY A 13 18.02 -14.64 0.73
N SER A 14 17.95 -14.32 2.02
CA SER A 14 19.02 -13.80 2.89
C SER A 14 18.38 -13.50 4.24
N LYS A 15 18.91 -14.05 5.33
CA LYS A 15 18.47 -13.73 6.69
C LYS A 15 18.48 -12.21 6.90
N ILE A 16 17.31 -11.59 6.86
CA ILE A 16 17.06 -10.38 7.63
C ILE A 16 16.60 -10.90 8.98
N GLU A 17 17.52 -11.02 9.92
CA GLU A 17 17.12 -11.15 11.31
C GLU A 17 16.47 -9.81 11.67
N ILE A 18 15.13 -9.77 11.77
CA ILE A 18 14.44 -8.70 12.50
C ILE A 18 14.20 -9.25 13.91
N PRO A 19 15.11 -9.06 14.89
CA PRO A 19 14.87 -9.46 16.27
C PRO A 19 13.95 -8.45 16.99
N ALA A 20 12.85 -8.05 16.33
CA ALA A 20 11.82 -7.18 16.88
C ALA A 20 10.47 -7.56 16.25
N GLY A 21 9.82 -8.56 16.86
CA GLY A 21 8.37 -8.71 16.78
C GLY A 21 7.78 -9.37 15.52
N ALA A 22 8.37 -10.46 15.00
CA ALA A 22 7.75 -11.37 14.00
C ALA A 22 6.74 -10.69 13.05
N LEU A 23 7.23 -9.78 12.22
CA LEU A 23 6.42 -9.03 11.25
C LEU A 23 6.14 -9.92 10.03
N GLU A 24 4.87 -10.13 9.74
CA GLU A 24 4.37 -10.73 8.51
C GLU A 24 3.71 -9.63 7.67
N PHE A 25 4.28 -9.37 6.50
CA PHE A 25 3.72 -8.45 5.53
C PHE A 25 2.80 -9.19 4.57
N ASP A 26 1.67 -8.56 4.26
CA ASP A 26 0.80 -8.96 3.16
C ASP A 26 0.77 -7.83 2.13
N SER A 27 0.33 -8.14 0.92
CA SER A 27 0.29 -7.16 -0.16
C SER A 27 -1.01 -7.26 -0.92
N MET A 28 -1.60 -6.11 -1.20
CA MET A 28 -2.78 -6.00 -2.05
C MET A 28 -2.43 -5.29 -3.35
N GLN A 29 -2.97 -5.83 -4.43
CA GLN A 29 -2.92 -5.21 -5.75
C GLN A 29 -4.32 -4.75 -6.15
N VAL A 30 -4.43 -3.50 -6.56
CA VAL A 30 -5.63 -2.94 -7.20
C VAL A 30 -5.24 -2.51 -8.60
N ASN A 31 -6.02 -2.96 -9.59
CA ASN A 31 -5.87 -2.58 -10.99
C ASN A 31 -7.23 -2.11 -11.48
N GLU A 32 -7.37 -0.80 -11.69
CA GLU A 32 -8.65 -0.15 -11.98
C GLU A 32 -8.49 0.77 -13.18
N VAL A 33 -9.34 0.53 -14.18
CA VAL A 33 -9.33 1.27 -15.43
C VAL A 33 -10.61 2.09 -15.50
N ALA A 34 -10.48 3.41 -15.33
CA ALA A 34 -11.58 4.34 -15.45
C ALA A 34 -11.51 5.06 -16.80
N HIS A 35 -12.56 4.94 -17.61
CA HIS A 35 -12.70 5.68 -18.86
C HIS A 35 -13.35 7.04 -18.61
N LEU A 36 -12.86 8.10 -19.26
CA LEU A 36 -13.48 9.42 -19.15
C LEU A 36 -14.96 9.34 -19.55
N PHE A 37 -15.85 9.84 -18.70
CA PHE A 37 -17.30 9.83 -18.88
C PHE A 37 -17.93 8.43 -19.04
N GLY A 38 -17.22 7.36 -18.64
CA GLY A 38 -17.67 5.98 -18.82
C GLY A 38 -17.66 5.52 -20.29
N ASP A 39 -17.02 6.27 -21.19
CA ASP A 39 -16.98 5.97 -22.62
C ASP A 39 -15.69 5.23 -22.97
N THR A 40 -15.82 3.97 -23.37
CA THR A 40 -14.67 3.11 -23.73
C THR A 40 -13.92 3.57 -24.98
N ALA A 41 -14.50 4.48 -25.77
CA ALA A 41 -13.82 5.13 -26.90
C ALA A 41 -12.98 6.35 -26.48
N LYS A 42 -13.12 6.82 -25.23
CA LYS A 42 -12.37 7.95 -24.69
C LYS A 42 -11.12 7.48 -23.94
N PRO A 43 -10.13 8.39 -23.72
CA PRO A 43 -8.95 8.07 -22.92
C PRO A 43 -9.34 7.49 -21.56
N SER A 44 -8.62 6.45 -21.16
CA SER A 44 -8.74 5.86 -19.84
C SER A 44 -7.57 6.26 -18.95
N CYS A 45 -7.87 6.35 -17.66
CA CYS A 45 -6.88 6.34 -16.61
C CYS A 45 -6.81 4.93 -16.06
N ASN A 46 -5.65 4.28 -16.16
CA ASN A 46 -5.39 3.02 -15.47
C ASN A 46 -4.61 3.29 -14.19
N ILE A 47 -5.17 2.91 -13.05
CA ILE A 47 -4.57 3.04 -11.73
C ILE A 47 -4.19 1.66 -11.24
N ILE A 48 -2.89 1.45 -11.08
CA ILE A 48 -2.33 0.22 -10.49
C ILE A 48 -1.72 0.60 -9.15
N ILE A 49 -2.26 0.05 -8.07
CA ILE A 49 -1.78 0.23 -6.70
C ILE A 49 -1.27 -1.12 -6.22
N ASN A 50 0.02 -1.17 -5.87
CA ASN A 50 0.60 -2.30 -5.16
C ASN A 50 0.96 -1.80 -3.76
N PHE A 51 0.20 -2.22 -2.76
CA PHE A 51 0.37 -1.76 -1.39
C PHE A 51 0.72 -2.94 -0.49
N ALA A 52 1.91 -2.89 0.11
CA ALA A 52 2.33 -3.84 1.13
C ALA A 52 2.06 -3.26 2.52
N TYR A 53 1.49 -4.05 3.41
CA TYR A 53 1.15 -3.65 4.77
C TYR A 53 1.48 -4.77 5.76
N ASP A 54 1.70 -4.40 7.01
CA ASP A 54 1.89 -5.38 8.09
C ASP A 54 0.56 -6.04 8.42
N ASN A 55 0.47 -7.35 8.16
CA ASN A 55 -0.70 -8.18 8.42
C ASN A 55 -0.64 -8.79 9.82
N LYS A 56 0.53 -9.30 10.22
CA LYS A 56 0.77 -9.76 11.60
C LYS A 56 2.04 -9.15 12.16
N SER A 57 2.00 -8.80 13.43
CA SER A 57 3.15 -8.36 14.21
C SER A 57 2.98 -8.87 15.62
N SER A 58 4.09 -9.20 16.28
CA SER A 58 4.05 -9.44 17.74
C SER A 58 3.94 -8.14 18.54
N ASP A 59 4.20 -6.99 17.91
CA ASP A 59 4.08 -5.65 18.49
C ASP A 59 3.06 -4.81 17.69
N GLU A 60 1.90 -4.57 18.29
CA GLU A 60 0.83 -3.79 17.66
C GLU A 60 1.22 -2.33 17.39
N LYS A 61 2.08 -1.72 18.23
CA LYS A 61 2.52 -0.33 18.04
C LYS A 61 3.43 -0.20 16.84
N LEU A 62 4.30 -1.20 16.64
CA LEU A 62 5.18 -1.25 15.48
C LEU A 62 4.36 -1.43 14.20
N LYS A 63 3.37 -2.33 14.20
CA LYS A 63 2.42 -2.54 13.10
C LYS A 63 1.69 -1.25 12.73
N ASP A 64 1.12 -0.57 13.72
CA ASP A 64 0.36 0.66 13.47
C ASP A 64 1.28 1.78 12.96
N SER A 65 2.48 1.92 13.53
CA SER A 65 3.45 2.93 13.09
C SER A 65 3.92 2.70 11.65
N LEU A 66 4.22 1.44 11.28
CA LEU A 66 4.65 1.07 9.93
C LEU A 66 3.52 1.25 8.92
N ASN A 67 2.31 0.77 9.23
CA ASN A 67 1.14 0.96 8.37
C ASN A 67 0.83 2.45 8.16
N THR A 68 0.84 3.26 9.23
CA THR A 68 0.68 4.72 9.12
C THR A 68 1.76 5.36 8.25
N TYR A 69 3.02 4.93 8.40
CA TYR A 69 4.12 5.43 7.58
C TYR A 69 3.96 5.08 6.10
N PHE A 70 3.61 3.82 5.78
CA PHE A 70 3.35 3.41 4.40
C PHE A 70 2.17 4.15 3.80
N LEU A 71 1.09 4.36 4.56
CA LEU A 71 -0.07 5.10 4.12
C LEU A 71 0.26 6.57 3.80
N SER A 72 1.03 7.22 4.66
CA SER A 72 1.54 8.58 4.40
C SER A 72 2.44 8.62 3.17
N ALA A 73 3.40 7.71 3.06
CA ALA A 73 4.36 7.71 1.97
C ALA A 73 3.72 7.41 0.61
N CYS A 74 2.73 6.52 0.57
CA CYS A 74 2.08 6.09 -0.67
C CYS A 74 0.88 6.97 -1.05
N PHE A 75 0.05 7.36 -0.09
CA PHE A 75 -1.23 8.03 -0.36
C PHE A 75 -1.28 9.47 0.21
N GLY A 76 -0.40 9.81 1.14
CA GLY A 76 -0.33 11.10 1.82
C GLY A 76 -0.96 11.10 3.22
N ASP A 77 -0.70 12.17 3.96
CA ASP A 77 -1.01 12.30 5.40
C ASP A 77 -2.50 12.14 5.71
N LYS A 78 -3.37 12.46 4.75
CA LYS A 78 -4.83 12.26 4.86
C LYS A 78 -5.26 10.80 5.05
N TYR A 79 -4.39 9.83 4.78
CA TYR A 79 -4.70 8.40 4.93
C TYR A 79 -3.99 7.73 6.11
N MET A 80 -3.18 8.45 6.89
CA MET A 80 -2.40 7.92 8.02
C MET A 80 -3.22 7.22 9.10
N THR A 81 -4.47 7.67 9.30
CA THR A 81 -5.38 7.16 10.34
C THR A 81 -6.33 6.09 9.83
N LEU A 82 -6.26 5.74 8.54
CA LEU A 82 -7.13 4.77 7.90
C LEU A 82 -6.46 3.40 7.87
N LYS A 83 -7.27 2.35 7.69
CA LYS A 83 -6.71 1.02 7.43
C LYS A 83 -6.16 0.96 6.00
N PRO A 84 -5.12 0.15 5.74
CA PRO A 84 -4.61 -0.16 4.39
C PRO A 84 -5.72 -0.33 3.35
N GLU A 85 -6.69 -1.19 3.63
CA GLU A 85 -7.81 -1.49 2.74
C GLU A 85 -8.71 -0.27 2.48
N GLU A 86 -9.02 0.49 3.53
CA GLU A 86 -9.86 1.69 3.42
C GLU A 86 -9.16 2.82 2.68
N ALA A 87 -7.86 3.01 2.94
CA ALA A 87 -7.06 4.01 2.26
C ALA A 87 -6.95 3.71 0.77
N VAL A 88 -6.69 2.46 0.40
CA VAL A 88 -6.65 2.02 -1.00
C VAL A 88 -8.02 2.22 -1.66
N LYS A 89 -9.11 1.89 -0.96
CA LYS A 89 -10.47 2.11 -1.47
C LYS A 89 -10.77 3.59 -1.70
N LEU A 90 -10.47 4.45 -0.74
CA LEU A 90 -10.68 5.89 -0.86
C LEU A 90 -9.76 6.54 -1.89
N TYR A 91 -8.53 6.04 -2.05
CA TYR A 91 -7.62 6.52 -3.09
C TYR A 91 -8.12 6.16 -4.48
N LYS A 92 -8.85 5.05 -4.63
CA LYS A 92 -9.53 4.70 -5.87
C LYS A 92 -10.74 5.59 -6.18
N GLU A 93 -11.52 5.94 -5.15
CA GLU A 93 -12.76 6.71 -5.31
C GLU A 93 -12.55 8.22 -5.50
N ASN A 94 -11.34 8.74 -5.23
CA ASN A 94 -10.96 10.14 -5.43
C ASN A 94 -10.20 10.36 -6.74
#